data_AF-A0A850AEP1-F1
#
_entry.id   AF-A0A850AEP1-F1
#
_cell.length_a   1.000
_cell.length_b   1.000
_cell.length_c   1.000
_cell.angle_alpha   90.00
_cell.angle_beta   90.00
_cell.angle_gamma   90.00
#
_symmetry.space_group_name_H-M   'P 1'
#
loop_
_entity.id
_entity.type
_entity.pdbx_description
1 polymer ?
#
loop_
_entity_poly.entity_id
_entity_poly.type
_entity_poly.pdbx_seq_one_letter_code
_entity_poly.pdbx_strand_id
1 'polypeptide(L)'
;MGYYEYIAIEGAIGVGKTTLARLLSQTLPAQTLLEVFEENPFLSDFYADRARYAFQTQIFFLISRYHQQHRVIPQTLAQSRLVSDYFFDKDRLFAQLNLVNDELEMYERVQAILAAQIPTPDLVVYLQAGTDTLMQRISQRDRPYERNMDAGYIDALGQAYDHYFGQYRAAPVLRIDTTHLDFVRSEQDRSYVTGLIRAALEQGALQQSLPHLGNAVAATEMDAAPAATGSGLRILHGGRRRLGDFQRFHHALDREKGFGADLALNLAGLTEEVGEVSRELKLAWIQAAQQMERAGNLAAAMDQVLAGRRASLAEEMADVLAYLLKLANYTGVDLEAAYVEKMGRNWQRTWARAGLDQPAEEIP
;
A
#
# COMPACT_ATOMS: atom_id res chain seq x y z
N MET A 1 -22.53 7.02 19.79
CA MET A 1 -21.45 7.91 19.32
C MET A 1 -21.78 8.28 17.88
N GLY A 2 -21.81 9.56 17.55
CA GLY A 2 -22.03 9.99 16.16
C GLY A 2 -20.83 9.58 15.30
N TYR A 3 -21.07 9.11 14.08
CA TYR A 3 -20.02 8.93 13.08
C TYR A 3 -19.62 10.31 12.55
N TYR A 4 -18.31 10.57 12.46
CA TYR A 4 -17.81 11.76 11.80
C TYR A 4 -17.82 11.57 10.28
N GLU A 5 -18.03 12.65 9.53
CA GLU A 5 -18.14 12.59 8.08
C GLU A 5 -16.78 12.39 7.38
N TYR A 6 -16.77 11.52 6.37
CA TYR A 6 -15.66 11.31 5.44
C TYR A 6 -15.92 12.00 4.10
N ILE A 7 -15.06 12.95 3.73
CA ILE A 7 -15.12 13.68 2.47
C ILE A 7 -13.91 13.29 1.60
N ALA A 8 -14.16 12.85 0.38
CA ALA A 8 -13.11 12.60 -0.61
C ALA A 8 -13.18 13.66 -1.72
N ILE A 9 -12.03 14.24 -2.08
CA ILE A 9 -11.92 15.24 -3.15
C ILE A 9 -11.28 14.59 -4.36
N GLU A 10 -11.94 14.69 -5.51
CA GLU A 10 -11.55 13.99 -6.72
C GLU A 10 -11.46 14.90 -7.95
N GLY A 11 -10.77 14.41 -8.97
CA GLY A 11 -10.65 15.06 -10.27
C GLY A 11 -9.25 14.98 -10.87
N ALA A 12 -9.13 15.48 -12.11
CA ALA A 12 -7.93 15.33 -12.93
C ALA A 12 -6.65 15.92 -12.28
N ILE A 13 -5.50 15.55 -12.83
CA ILE A 13 -4.20 16.08 -12.40
C ILE A 13 -4.20 17.61 -12.61
N GLY A 14 -3.73 18.36 -11.62
CA GLY A 14 -3.70 19.83 -11.67
C GLY A 14 -4.99 20.55 -11.26
N VAL A 15 -6.09 19.84 -10.94
CA VAL A 15 -7.37 20.50 -10.64
C VAL A 15 -7.44 21.21 -9.27
N GLY A 16 -6.53 20.92 -8.35
CA GLY A 16 -6.44 21.60 -7.04
C GLY A 16 -6.92 20.81 -5.82
N LYS A 17 -7.01 19.47 -5.92
CA LYS A 17 -7.47 18.56 -4.84
C LYS A 17 -6.76 18.79 -3.50
N THR A 18 -5.44 18.64 -3.47
CA THR A 18 -4.62 18.79 -2.25
C THR A 18 -4.79 20.18 -1.63
N THR A 19 -4.91 21.22 -2.47
CA THR A 19 -5.12 22.58 -2.01
C THR A 19 -6.49 22.73 -1.34
N LEU A 20 -7.55 22.20 -1.96
CA LEU A 20 -8.87 22.22 -1.37
C LEU A 20 -8.96 21.38 -0.09
N ALA A 21 -8.31 20.21 -0.04
CA ALA A 21 -8.28 19.36 1.15
C ALA A 21 -7.70 20.10 2.37
N ARG A 22 -6.56 20.78 2.17
CA ARG A 22 -5.91 21.59 3.21
C ARG A 22 -6.73 22.80 3.64
N LEU A 23 -7.41 23.45 2.70
CA LEU A 23 -8.30 24.59 3.00
C LEU A 23 -9.54 24.11 3.78
N LEU A 24 -10.12 22.97 3.40
CA LEU A 24 -11.26 22.40 4.09
C LEU A 24 -10.90 21.97 5.51
N SER A 25 -9.75 21.35 5.75
CA SER A 25 -9.33 20.97 7.11
C SER A 25 -9.07 22.14 8.05
N GLN A 26 -8.87 23.35 7.51
CA GLN A 26 -8.74 24.56 8.32
C GLN A 26 -10.10 25.15 8.69
N THR A 27 -11.09 25.02 7.79
CA THR A 27 -12.42 25.60 7.95
C THR A 27 -13.41 24.63 8.61
N LEU A 28 -13.19 23.32 8.43
CA LEU A 28 -13.87 22.23 9.10
C LEU A 28 -12.86 21.56 10.03
N PRO A 29 -13.21 21.31 11.32
CA PRO A 29 -12.32 20.59 12.23
C PRO A 29 -12.22 19.11 11.80
N ALA A 30 -11.33 18.85 10.83
CA ALA A 30 -11.13 17.58 10.17
C ALA A 30 -9.63 17.28 10.01
N GLN A 31 -9.27 16.02 10.10
CA GLN A 31 -7.93 15.56 9.72
C GLN A 31 -7.82 15.47 8.19
N THR A 32 -6.59 15.53 7.68
CA THR A 32 -6.31 15.36 6.25
C THR A 32 -5.64 14.03 5.96
N LEU A 33 -6.08 13.37 4.89
CA LEU A 33 -5.42 12.21 4.32
C LEU A 33 -4.97 12.53 2.90
N LEU A 34 -3.67 12.76 2.72
CA LEU A 34 -3.09 13.16 1.46
C LEU A 34 -2.41 11.98 0.74
N GLU A 35 -2.53 11.94 -0.58
CA GLU A 35 -1.86 10.96 -1.43
C GLU A 35 -0.35 11.19 -1.46
N VAL A 36 0.43 10.13 -1.20
CA VAL A 36 1.90 10.16 -1.26
C VAL A 36 2.37 9.53 -2.57
N PHE A 37 2.63 10.35 -3.58
CA PHE A 37 3.02 9.91 -4.93
C PHE A 37 4.54 9.77 -5.12
N GLU A 38 5.35 10.42 -4.28
CA GLU A 38 6.81 10.46 -4.40
C GLU A 38 7.51 9.13 -4.06
N GLU A 39 6.81 8.25 -3.34
CA GLU A 39 7.33 6.94 -2.94
C GLU A 39 7.25 5.90 -4.06
N ASN A 40 6.52 6.17 -5.14
CA ASN A 40 6.36 5.21 -6.24
C ASN A 40 7.62 5.17 -7.12
N PRO A 41 8.42 4.08 -7.06
CA PRO A 41 9.70 4.02 -7.77
C PRO A 41 9.54 3.96 -9.29
N PHE A 42 8.33 3.63 -9.79
CA PHE A 42 8.04 3.49 -11.21
C PHE A 42 7.42 4.76 -11.80
N LEU A 43 7.06 5.76 -11.00
CA LEU A 43 6.28 6.91 -11.48
C LEU A 43 7.05 7.75 -12.51
N SER A 44 8.35 7.94 -12.31
CA SER A 44 9.19 8.65 -13.29
C SER A 44 9.27 7.89 -14.61
N ASP A 45 9.47 6.57 -14.54
CA ASP A 45 9.60 5.69 -15.71
C ASP A 45 8.27 5.57 -16.46
N PHE A 46 7.14 5.58 -15.76
CA PHE A 46 5.80 5.62 -16.36
C PHE A 46 5.59 6.83 -17.26
N TYR A 47 6.03 8.02 -16.84
CA TYR A 47 5.91 9.20 -17.69
C TYR A 47 6.87 9.18 -18.90
N ALA A 48 7.94 8.37 -18.84
CA ALA A 48 8.84 8.16 -19.96
C ALA A 48 8.33 7.07 -20.94
N ASP A 49 7.75 5.98 -20.44
CA ASP A 49 7.22 4.86 -21.21
C ASP A 49 6.00 4.23 -20.51
N ARG A 50 4.81 4.75 -20.80
CA ARG A 50 3.57 4.30 -20.14
C ARG A 50 3.28 2.83 -20.41
N ALA A 51 3.48 2.37 -21.65
CA ALA A 51 3.14 1.00 -22.04
C ALA A 51 3.92 -0.03 -21.24
N ARG A 52 5.18 0.27 -20.87
CA ARG A 52 6.04 -0.65 -20.15
C ARG A 52 5.88 -0.61 -18.63
N TYR A 53 5.55 0.55 -18.07
CA TYR A 53 5.58 0.78 -16.62
C TYR A 53 4.21 1.00 -15.98
N ALA A 54 3.13 1.10 -16.78
CA ALA A 54 1.79 1.34 -16.27
C ALA A 54 1.38 0.34 -15.20
N PHE A 55 1.56 -0.96 -15.43
CA PHE A 55 1.10 -1.99 -14.51
C PHE A 55 1.76 -1.89 -13.13
N GLN A 56 3.10 -1.76 -13.10
CA GLN A 56 3.88 -1.64 -11.86
C GLN A 56 3.50 -0.35 -11.12
N THR A 57 3.32 0.74 -11.85
CA THR A 57 2.88 2.03 -11.28
C THR A 57 1.49 1.92 -10.66
N GLN A 58 0.51 1.31 -11.36
CA GLN A 58 -0.87 1.18 -10.86
C GLN A 58 -0.96 0.23 -9.66
N ILE A 59 -0.32 -0.95 -9.72
CA ILE A 59 -0.32 -1.89 -8.59
C ILE A 59 0.33 -1.26 -7.35
N PHE A 60 1.42 -0.51 -7.51
CA PHE A 60 2.03 0.21 -6.39
C PHE A 60 1.06 1.21 -5.78
N PHE A 61 0.39 2.03 -6.60
CA PHE A 61 -0.62 2.98 -6.10
C PHE A 61 -1.76 2.27 -5.40
N LEU A 62 -2.32 1.21 -5.99
CA LEU A 62 -3.42 0.44 -5.41
C LEU A 62 -3.07 -0.09 -4.01
N ILE A 63 -1.91 -0.72 -3.87
CA ILE A 63 -1.45 -1.31 -2.60
C ILE A 63 -1.13 -0.22 -1.57
N SER A 64 -0.41 0.84 -1.96
CA SER A 64 -0.05 1.94 -1.07
C SER A 64 -1.32 2.65 -0.53
N ARG A 65 -2.28 2.96 -1.42
CA ARG A 65 -3.56 3.56 -1.03
C ARG A 65 -4.35 2.64 -0.12
N TYR A 66 -4.38 1.33 -0.38
CA TYR A 66 -5.05 0.38 0.49
C TYR A 66 -4.47 0.40 1.91
N HIS A 67 -3.14 0.28 2.04
CA HIS A 67 -2.49 0.31 3.35
C HIS A 67 -2.76 1.61 4.12
N GLN A 68 -2.74 2.75 3.42
CA GLN A 68 -2.99 4.05 4.03
C GLN A 68 -4.47 4.17 4.46
N GLN A 69 -5.41 3.88 3.55
CA GLN A 69 -6.83 4.11 3.78
C GLN A 69 -7.47 3.09 4.73
N HIS A 70 -7.16 1.80 4.59
CA HIS A 70 -7.70 0.74 5.44
C HIS A 70 -7.41 0.98 6.92
N ARG A 71 -6.22 1.52 7.23
CA ARG A 71 -5.82 1.84 8.61
C ARG A 71 -6.34 3.20 9.05
N VAL A 72 -6.09 4.25 8.26
CA VAL A 72 -6.27 5.64 8.70
C VAL A 72 -7.74 6.02 8.74
N ILE A 73 -8.54 5.62 7.74
CA ILE A 73 -9.93 6.06 7.64
C ILE A 73 -10.75 5.61 8.87
N PRO A 74 -10.83 4.31 9.23
CA PRO A 74 -11.65 3.90 10.38
C PRO A 74 -11.17 4.50 11.70
N GLN A 75 -9.85 4.63 11.90
CA GLN A 75 -9.27 5.20 13.12
C GLN A 75 -9.60 6.69 13.25
N THR A 76 -9.47 7.46 12.16
CA THR A 76 -9.78 8.89 12.17
C THR A 76 -11.27 9.11 12.36
N LEU A 77 -12.14 8.38 11.65
CA LEU A 77 -13.60 8.57 11.74
C LEU A 77 -14.20 8.20 13.10
N ALA A 78 -13.47 7.46 13.94
CA ALA A 78 -13.83 7.24 15.34
C ALA A 78 -13.64 8.48 16.23
N GLN A 79 -12.89 9.49 15.77
CA GLN A 79 -12.42 10.61 16.59
C GLN A 79 -12.63 11.99 15.95
N SER A 80 -12.69 12.08 14.62
CA SER A 80 -12.76 13.34 13.88
C SER A 80 -13.26 13.14 12.46
N ARG A 81 -13.69 14.23 11.82
CA ARG A 81 -13.96 14.27 10.38
C ARG A 81 -12.68 13.99 9.60
N LEU A 82 -12.84 13.42 8.41
CA LEU A 82 -11.72 13.19 7.52
C LEU A 82 -11.97 13.85 6.16
N VAL A 83 -10.96 14.59 5.68
CA VAL A 83 -10.91 15.08 4.30
C VAL A 83 -9.73 14.42 3.60
N SER A 84 -9.99 13.67 2.53
CA SER A 84 -8.95 13.08 1.70
C SER A 84 -8.87 13.75 0.33
N ASP A 85 -7.67 13.93 -0.20
CA ASP A 85 -7.45 14.47 -1.55
C ASP A 85 -7.43 13.41 -2.65
N TYR A 86 -7.78 12.18 -2.29
CA TYR A 86 -7.95 11.07 -3.20
C TYR A 86 -8.97 10.04 -2.66
N PHE A 87 -9.49 9.25 -3.57
CA PHE A 87 -10.51 8.23 -3.39
C PHE A 87 -9.94 6.87 -3.82
N PHE A 88 -10.33 5.78 -3.15
CA PHE A 88 -9.79 4.46 -3.48
C PHE A 88 -10.07 4.07 -4.94
N ASP A 89 -11.33 4.25 -5.39
CA ASP A 89 -11.75 3.81 -6.72
C ASP A 89 -11.17 4.65 -7.87
N LYS A 90 -10.56 5.81 -7.56
CA LYS A 90 -9.86 6.65 -8.54
C LYS A 90 -8.85 5.84 -9.36
N ASP A 91 -8.15 4.92 -8.70
CA ASP A 91 -7.07 4.15 -9.31
C ASP A 91 -7.53 3.40 -10.56
N ARG A 92 -8.79 2.95 -10.54
CA ARG A 92 -9.40 2.22 -11.65
C ARG A 92 -9.46 3.06 -12.93
N LEU A 93 -9.63 4.37 -12.83
CA LEU A 93 -9.63 5.28 -13.99
C LEU A 93 -8.27 5.31 -14.68
N PHE A 94 -7.20 5.36 -13.88
CA PHE A 94 -5.84 5.34 -14.40
C PHE A 94 -5.50 3.97 -14.96
N ALA A 95 -5.92 2.89 -14.30
CA ALA A 95 -5.74 1.53 -14.79
C ALA A 95 -6.44 1.30 -16.15
N GLN A 96 -7.71 1.70 -16.29
CA GLN A 96 -8.46 1.53 -17.54
C GLN A 96 -7.88 2.32 -18.72
N LEU A 97 -7.23 3.45 -18.44
CA LEU A 97 -6.59 4.27 -19.49
C LEU A 97 -5.21 3.75 -19.90
N ASN A 98 -4.51 3.03 -19.02
CA ASN A 98 -3.10 2.70 -19.22
C ASN A 98 -2.82 1.18 -19.33
N LEU A 99 -3.73 0.31 -18.88
CA LEU A 99 -3.57 -1.14 -18.89
C LEU A 99 -4.46 -1.78 -19.95
N VAL A 100 -4.00 -2.91 -20.48
CA VAL A 100 -4.73 -3.68 -21.50
C VAL A 100 -4.71 -5.17 -21.16
N ASN A 101 -5.72 -5.91 -21.63
CA ASN A 101 -5.80 -7.37 -21.54
C ASN A 101 -5.56 -7.90 -20.11
N ASP A 102 -4.66 -8.88 -19.96
CA ASP A 102 -4.35 -9.59 -18.73
C ASP A 102 -3.91 -8.66 -17.58
N GLU A 103 -3.22 -7.56 -17.90
CA GLU A 103 -2.79 -6.57 -16.88
C GLU A 103 -3.99 -5.86 -16.26
N LEU A 104 -4.96 -5.46 -17.08
CA LEU A 104 -6.19 -4.83 -16.61
C LEU A 104 -7.04 -5.83 -15.84
N GLU A 105 -7.15 -7.08 -16.31
CA GLU A 105 -7.92 -8.11 -15.60
C GLU A 105 -7.32 -8.44 -14.24
N MET A 106 -6.00 -8.59 -14.15
CA MET A 106 -5.31 -8.82 -12.89
C MET A 106 -5.50 -7.65 -11.94
N TYR A 107 -5.34 -6.43 -12.45
CA TYR A 107 -5.59 -5.21 -11.69
C TYR A 107 -7.01 -5.17 -11.10
N GLU A 108 -8.05 -5.41 -11.92
CA GLU A 108 -9.44 -5.35 -11.47
C GLU A 108 -9.76 -6.40 -10.40
N ARG A 109 -9.18 -7.62 -10.50
CA ARG A 109 -9.32 -8.65 -9.47
C ARG A 109 -8.73 -8.21 -8.14
N VAL A 110 -7.53 -7.64 -8.15
CA VAL A 110 -6.88 -7.15 -6.91
C VAL A 110 -7.67 -5.98 -6.34
N GLN A 111 -8.07 -5.03 -7.18
CA GLN A 111 -8.83 -3.85 -6.77
C GLN A 111 -10.15 -4.24 -6.10
N ALA A 112 -10.90 -5.19 -6.67
CA ALA A 112 -12.17 -5.64 -6.11
C ALA A 112 -12.03 -6.25 -4.70
N ILE A 113 -10.95 -7.00 -4.45
CA ILE A 113 -10.67 -7.60 -3.14
C ILE A 113 -10.34 -6.52 -2.10
N LEU A 114 -9.53 -5.53 -2.49
CA LEU A 114 -9.06 -4.49 -1.58
C LEU A 114 -10.16 -3.44 -1.30
N ALA A 115 -10.94 -3.05 -2.32
CA ALA A 115 -11.99 -2.04 -2.20
C ALA A 115 -13.07 -2.40 -1.18
N ALA A 116 -13.37 -3.71 -1.03
CA ALA A 116 -14.39 -4.19 -0.10
C ALA A 116 -14.12 -3.85 1.37
N GLN A 117 -12.87 -3.49 1.72
CA GLN A 117 -12.47 -3.17 3.09
C GLN A 117 -12.28 -1.66 3.31
N ILE A 118 -12.50 -0.83 2.29
CA ILE A 118 -12.33 0.63 2.40
C ILE A 118 -13.68 1.28 2.65
N PRO A 119 -13.82 2.10 3.71
CA PRO A 119 -15.05 2.85 3.95
C PRO A 119 -15.38 3.79 2.79
N THR A 120 -16.65 3.80 2.39
CA THR A 120 -17.15 4.73 1.36
C THR A 120 -17.26 6.15 1.94
N PRO A 121 -16.89 7.21 1.20
CA PRO A 121 -17.11 8.59 1.62
C PRO A 121 -18.58 8.92 1.83
N ASP A 122 -18.87 9.83 2.76
CA ASP A 122 -20.20 10.44 2.91
C ASP A 122 -20.47 11.50 1.83
N LEU A 123 -19.41 12.09 1.29
CA LEU A 123 -19.46 13.04 0.18
C LEU A 123 -18.22 12.93 -0.70
N VAL A 124 -18.42 12.83 -2.01
CA VAL A 124 -17.36 13.01 -3.00
C VAL A 124 -17.46 14.41 -3.61
N VAL A 125 -16.42 15.22 -3.48
CA VAL A 125 -16.30 16.53 -4.13
C VAL A 125 -15.50 16.36 -5.42
N TYR A 126 -16.19 16.32 -6.55
CA TYR A 126 -15.55 16.18 -7.85
C TYR A 126 -15.27 17.55 -8.47
N LEU A 127 -13.98 17.90 -8.55
CA LEU A 127 -13.49 19.13 -9.16
C LEU A 127 -13.26 18.94 -10.65
N GLN A 128 -13.76 19.89 -11.43
CA GLN A 128 -13.59 19.96 -12.88
C GLN A 128 -12.82 21.24 -13.26
N ALA A 129 -12.07 21.19 -14.36
CA ALA A 129 -11.53 22.36 -15.03
C ALA A 129 -11.21 22.02 -16.48
N GLY A 130 -11.23 23.02 -17.37
CA GLY A 130 -10.79 22.83 -18.76
C GLY A 130 -9.34 22.39 -18.88
N THR A 131 -9.03 21.60 -19.91
CA THR A 131 -7.69 21.02 -20.17
C THR A 131 -6.60 22.09 -20.19
N ASP A 132 -6.84 23.25 -20.83
CA ASP A 132 -5.88 24.37 -20.84
C ASP A 132 -5.56 24.89 -19.43
N THR A 133 -6.58 25.04 -18.58
CA THR A 133 -6.41 25.45 -17.19
C THR A 133 -5.65 24.41 -16.38
N LEU A 134 -5.94 23.12 -16.59
CA LEU A 134 -5.21 22.03 -15.94
C LEU A 134 -3.73 22.03 -16.34
N MET A 135 -3.43 22.15 -17.64
CA MET A 135 -2.06 22.21 -18.15
C MET A 135 -1.29 23.43 -17.62
N GLN A 136 -1.95 24.59 -17.52
CA GLN A 136 -1.38 25.77 -16.90
C GLN A 136 -1.05 25.53 -15.41
N ARG A 137 -1.94 24.88 -14.65
CA ARG A 137 -1.72 24.55 -13.24
C ARG A 137 -0.63 23.50 -13.05
N ILE A 138 -0.55 22.51 -13.95
CA ILE A 138 0.49 21.47 -13.93
C ILE A 138 1.87 22.10 -14.12
N SER A 139 2.04 22.96 -15.13
CA SER A 139 3.32 23.61 -15.42
C SER A 139 3.81 24.50 -14.27
N GLN A 140 2.90 25.14 -13.52
CA GLN A 140 3.25 25.96 -12.35
C GLN A 140 3.77 25.18 -11.14
N ARG A 141 3.53 23.85 -11.05
CA ARG A 141 3.94 23.03 -9.90
C ARG A 141 5.39 22.54 -9.98
N ASP A 142 6.04 22.69 -11.13
CA ASP A 142 7.45 22.32 -11.42
C ASP A 142 7.88 20.92 -10.92
N ARG A 143 7.00 19.92 -11.04
CA ARG A 143 7.37 18.53 -10.78
C ARG A 143 8.17 17.98 -11.96
N PRO A 144 9.41 17.46 -11.78
CA PRO A 144 10.26 17.05 -12.90
C PRO A 144 9.61 16.04 -13.84
N TYR A 145 8.86 15.08 -13.28
CA TYR A 145 8.17 14.03 -14.04
C TYR A 145 6.88 14.48 -14.74
N GLU A 146 6.38 15.70 -14.46
CA GLU A 146 5.19 16.25 -15.13
C GLU A 146 5.51 17.26 -16.24
N ARG A 147 6.80 17.61 -16.46
CA ARG A 147 7.19 18.70 -17.38
C ARG A 147 6.79 18.47 -18.84
N ASN A 148 6.71 17.21 -19.26
CA ASN A 148 6.31 16.80 -20.61
C ASN A 148 4.92 16.16 -20.62
N MET A 149 4.03 16.58 -19.72
CA MET A 149 2.66 16.06 -19.67
C MET A 149 1.94 16.29 -20.99
N ASP A 150 1.34 15.24 -21.53
CA ASP A 150 0.54 15.30 -22.75
C ASP A 150 -0.85 15.90 -22.44
N ALA A 151 -1.23 16.96 -23.13
CA ALA A 151 -2.54 17.60 -23.00
C ALA A 151 -3.68 16.65 -23.41
N GLY A 152 -3.49 15.82 -24.44
CA GLY A 152 -4.48 14.83 -24.87
C GLY A 152 -4.71 13.76 -23.82
N TYR A 153 -3.67 13.39 -23.07
CA TYR A 153 -3.81 12.48 -21.93
C TYR A 153 -4.61 13.11 -20.78
N ILE A 154 -4.36 14.38 -20.45
CA ILE A 154 -5.13 15.08 -19.42
C ILE A 154 -6.59 15.23 -19.82
N ASP A 155 -6.86 15.50 -21.09
CA ASP A 155 -8.21 15.55 -21.64
C ASP A 155 -8.92 14.20 -21.54
N ALA A 156 -8.27 13.11 -21.96
CA ALA A 156 -8.79 11.75 -21.84
C ALA A 156 -9.09 11.37 -20.37
N LEU A 157 -8.22 11.77 -19.44
CA LEU A 157 -8.43 11.59 -18.01
C LEU A 157 -9.66 12.36 -17.52
N GLY A 158 -9.82 13.62 -17.95
CA GLY A 158 -11.01 14.43 -17.66
C GLY A 158 -12.31 13.73 -18.11
N GLN A 159 -12.34 13.23 -19.35
CA GLN A 159 -13.47 12.49 -19.90
C GLN A 159 -13.76 11.20 -19.13
N ALA A 160 -12.73 10.45 -18.74
CA ALA A 160 -12.86 9.24 -17.93
C ALA A 160 -13.50 9.54 -16.56
N TYR A 161 -13.07 10.63 -15.91
CA TYR A 161 -13.68 11.09 -14.66
C TYR A 161 -15.14 11.49 -14.83
N ASP A 162 -15.48 12.23 -15.89
CA ASP A 162 -16.86 12.64 -16.18
C ASP A 162 -17.79 11.44 -16.41
N HIS A 163 -17.30 10.45 -17.16
CA HIS A 163 -18.01 9.19 -17.40
C HIS A 163 -18.26 8.44 -16.09
N TYR A 164 -17.20 8.26 -15.29
CA TYR A 164 -17.24 7.56 -14.02
C TYR A 164 -18.23 8.19 -13.05
N PHE A 165 -18.11 9.50 -12.78
CA PHE A 165 -19.00 10.19 -11.87
C PHE A 165 -20.40 10.44 -12.44
N GLY A 166 -20.63 10.21 -13.75
CA GLY A 166 -21.97 10.14 -14.32
C GLY A 166 -22.73 8.89 -13.88
N GLN A 167 -22.01 7.80 -13.65
CA GLN A 167 -22.56 6.48 -13.30
C GLN A 167 -22.37 6.11 -11.83
N TYR A 168 -21.50 6.80 -11.10
CA TYR A 168 -21.24 6.54 -9.69
C TYR A 168 -22.48 6.75 -8.81
N ARG A 169 -22.77 5.77 -7.94
CA ARG A 169 -23.94 5.77 -7.04
C ARG A 169 -23.63 5.42 -5.59
N ALA A 170 -22.37 5.11 -5.25
CA ALA A 170 -22.02 4.64 -3.93
C ALA A 170 -22.04 5.75 -2.86
N ALA A 171 -21.86 7.01 -3.27
CA ALA A 171 -21.97 8.19 -2.40
C ALA A 171 -22.50 9.41 -3.17
N PRO A 172 -23.06 10.42 -2.48
CA PRO A 172 -23.37 11.72 -3.07
C PRO A 172 -22.14 12.36 -3.72
N VAL A 173 -22.34 12.97 -4.89
CA VAL A 173 -21.26 13.65 -5.63
C VAL A 173 -21.61 15.12 -5.81
N LEU A 174 -20.79 16.01 -5.25
CA LEU A 174 -20.84 17.45 -5.50
C LEU A 174 -19.85 17.79 -6.61
N ARG A 175 -20.36 18.25 -7.75
CA ARG A 175 -19.53 18.70 -8.88
C ARG A 175 -19.25 20.19 -8.77
N ILE A 176 -17.99 20.59 -8.90
CA ILE A 176 -17.57 21.99 -8.86
C ILE A 176 -16.65 22.27 -10.04
N ASP A 177 -17.10 23.14 -10.95
CA ASP A 177 -16.23 23.68 -11.99
C ASP A 177 -15.32 24.76 -11.40
N THR A 178 -14.01 24.54 -11.52
CA THR A 178 -12.95 25.40 -11.01
C THR A 178 -12.21 26.14 -12.12
N THR A 179 -12.66 26.08 -13.38
CA THR A 179 -12.00 26.70 -14.53
C THR A 179 -11.76 28.19 -14.30
N HIS A 180 -12.75 28.88 -13.75
CA HIS A 180 -12.69 30.33 -13.48
C HIS A 180 -12.66 30.67 -11.98
N LEU A 181 -12.41 29.69 -11.12
CA LEU A 181 -12.32 29.89 -9.67
C LEU A 181 -10.86 29.80 -9.21
N ASP A 182 -10.42 30.76 -8.42
CA ASP A 182 -9.14 30.76 -7.71
C ASP A 182 -9.37 30.78 -6.20
N PHE A 183 -9.85 29.66 -5.66
CA PHE A 183 -10.06 29.50 -4.21
C PHE A 183 -8.76 29.52 -3.38
N VAL A 184 -7.59 29.62 -4.03
CA VAL A 184 -6.29 29.78 -3.38
C VAL A 184 -6.05 31.25 -3.04
N ARG A 185 -6.28 32.16 -3.99
CA ARG A 185 -5.99 33.60 -3.84
C ARG A 185 -7.23 34.46 -3.59
N SER A 186 -8.39 34.05 -4.09
CA SER A 186 -9.67 34.76 -3.92
C SER A 186 -10.42 34.25 -2.70
N GLU A 187 -10.58 35.12 -1.69
CA GLU A 187 -11.39 34.80 -0.51
C GLU A 187 -12.87 34.61 -0.86
N GLN A 188 -13.36 35.31 -1.89
CA GLN A 188 -14.71 35.16 -2.39
C GLN A 188 -14.94 33.78 -2.99
N ASP A 189 -14.03 33.31 -3.85
CA ASP A 189 -14.14 31.98 -4.48
C ASP A 189 -13.98 30.87 -3.44
N ARG A 190 -13.08 31.07 -2.47
CA ARG A 190 -12.90 30.17 -1.34
C ARG A 190 -14.17 30.05 -0.50
N SER A 191 -14.79 31.18 -0.16
CA SER A 191 -16.05 31.21 0.59
C SER A 191 -17.18 30.55 -0.18
N TYR A 192 -17.23 30.76 -1.50
CA TYR A 192 -18.20 30.11 -2.39
C TYR A 192 -18.04 28.58 -2.40
N VAL A 193 -16.83 28.07 -2.66
CA VAL A 193 -16.55 26.61 -2.73
C VAL A 193 -16.80 25.94 -1.37
N THR A 194 -16.33 26.54 -0.28
CA THR A 194 -16.56 25.99 1.08
C THR A 194 -18.04 26.02 1.46
N GLY A 195 -18.78 27.06 1.05
CA GLY A 195 -20.23 27.15 1.24
C GLY A 195 -20.99 26.04 0.52
N LEU A 196 -20.64 25.74 -0.75
CA LEU A 196 -21.25 24.64 -1.50
C LEU A 196 -21.05 23.29 -0.81
N ILE A 197 -19.84 23.04 -0.30
CA ILE A 197 -19.49 21.78 0.37
C ILE A 197 -20.26 21.64 1.69
N ARG A 198 -20.36 22.72 2.49
CA ARG A 198 -21.16 22.71 3.72
C ARG A 198 -22.63 22.44 3.44
N ALA A 199 -23.21 23.11 2.45
CA ALA A 199 -24.60 22.88 2.05
C ALA A 199 -24.85 21.43 1.61
N ALA A 200 -23.90 20.84 0.86
CA ALA A 200 -23.99 19.43 0.46
C ALA A 200 -23.94 18.46 1.65
N LEU A 201 -23.08 18.73 2.64
CA LEU A 201 -23.00 17.93 3.87
C LEU A 201 -24.29 18.03 4.70
N GLU A 202 -24.89 19.22 4.81
CA GLU A 202 -26.15 19.42 5.51
C GLU A 202 -27.32 18.68 4.82
N GLN A 203 -27.35 18.70 3.48
CA GLN A 203 -28.35 17.95 2.71
C GLN A 203 -28.17 16.43 2.81
N GLY A 204 -26.92 15.95 2.82
CA GLY A 204 -26.60 14.53 3.04
C GLY A 204 -26.95 14.03 4.44
N ALA A 205 -26.73 14.86 5.47
CA ALA A 205 -27.07 14.57 6.85
C ALA A 205 -28.60 14.46 7.09
N LEU A 206 -29.41 15.22 6.35
CA LEU A 206 -30.87 15.12 6.41
C LEU A 206 -31.43 13.82 5.80
N GLN A 207 -30.65 13.14 4.95
CA GLN A 207 -31.04 11.87 4.33
C GLN A 207 -30.60 10.64 5.15
N GLN A 208 -29.55 10.77 5.97
CA GLN A 208 -29.14 9.74 6.93
C GLN A 208 -29.87 9.90 8.28
N SER A 209 -31.09 9.39 8.36
CA SER A 209 -31.76 9.15 9.65
C SER A 209 -32.46 7.79 9.63
N LEU A 210 -31.71 6.73 9.96
CA LEU A 210 -32.19 5.46 10.53
C LEU A 210 -30.97 4.60 10.94
N PRO A 211 -30.82 4.19 12.21
CA PRO A 211 -29.81 3.21 12.60
C PRO A 211 -30.24 1.82 12.12
N HIS A 212 -29.45 1.19 11.25
CA HIS A 212 -29.65 -0.21 10.89
C HIS A 212 -29.30 -1.11 12.09
N LEU A 213 -30.34 -1.62 12.74
CA LEU A 213 -30.30 -2.76 13.67
C LEU A 213 -30.18 -4.08 12.87
N GLY A 214 -29.23 -4.94 13.27
CA GLY A 214 -29.11 -6.36 12.89
C GLY A 214 -28.24 -6.60 11.65
N ASN A 215 -27.18 -7.41 11.66
CA ASN A 215 -27.07 -8.73 12.30
C ASN A 215 -25.78 -8.90 13.10
N ALA A 216 -25.95 -9.31 14.36
CA ALA A 216 -24.96 -10.04 15.11
C ALA A 216 -24.76 -11.41 14.45
N VAL A 217 -23.51 -11.74 14.10
CA VAL A 217 -23.09 -13.13 13.91
C VAL A 217 -22.28 -13.51 15.13
N ALA A 218 -22.77 -14.57 15.77
CA ALA A 218 -22.37 -15.15 17.04
C ALA A 218 -20.85 -15.13 17.32
N ALA A 219 -20.51 -14.51 18.44
CA ALA A 219 -19.34 -14.91 19.22
C ALA A 219 -19.61 -16.34 19.74
N THR A 220 -18.86 -17.32 19.23
CA THR A 220 -18.71 -18.60 19.92
C THR A 220 -17.63 -18.45 20.98
N GLU A 221 -18.07 -18.72 22.21
CA GLU A 221 -17.31 -18.80 23.44
C GLU A 221 -16.01 -19.57 23.28
N MET A 222 -14.90 -19.01 23.79
CA MET A 222 -13.74 -19.78 24.21
C MET A 222 -13.41 -19.38 25.65
N ASP A 223 -13.32 -20.43 26.46
CA ASP A 223 -13.19 -20.48 27.91
C ASP A 223 -12.21 -19.50 28.56
N ALA A 224 -12.54 -19.17 29.81
CA ALA A 224 -11.65 -18.48 30.72
C ALA A 224 -10.63 -19.43 31.40
N ALA A 225 -9.41 -18.89 31.57
CA ALA A 225 -8.36 -19.18 32.57
C ALA A 225 -7.22 -20.17 32.22
N PRO A 226 -6.01 -20.06 32.83
CA PRO A 226 -5.54 -19.08 33.83
C PRO A 226 -4.30 -18.25 33.40
N ALA A 227 -3.97 -17.25 34.21
CA ALA A 227 -2.77 -16.41 34.09
C ALA A 227 -1.48 -17.24 34.08
N ALA A 228 -0.66 -17.10 33.03
CA ALA A 228 0.66 -17.71 32.94
C ALA A 228 1.73 -16.71 33.40
N THR A 229 2.24 -16.92 34.61
CA THR A 229 3.44 -16.30 35.14
C THR A 229 4.70 -16.96 34.55
N GLY A 230 5.60 -16.18 33.95
CA GLY A 230 7.06 -16.40 34.07
C GLY A 230 7.86 -16.89 32.85
N SER A 231 8.06 -16.01 31.87
CA SER A 231 9.21 -15.87 30.95
C SER A 231 9.51 -17.00 29.95
N GLY A 232 8.97 -16.84 28.72
CA GLY A 232 9.28 -17.68 27.55
C GLY A 232 10.79 -17.83 27.25
N LEU A 233 11.64 -16.93 27.76
CA LEU A 233 13.10 -17.03 27.68
C LEU A 233 13.66 -18.35 28.21
N ARG A 234 13.01 -19.03 29.17
CA ARG A 234 13.46 -20.35 29.66
C ARG A 234 13.46 -21.43 28.57
N ILE A 235 12.61 -21.30 27.55
CA ILE A 235 12.53 -22.20 26.40
C ILE A 235 13.80 -22.10 25.54
N LEU A 236 14.37 -20.89 25.42
CA LEU A 236 15.59 -20.62 24.64
C LEU A 236 16.89 -21.07 25.34
N HIS A 237 16.86 -21.22 26.66
CA HIS A 237 18.01 -21.53 27.50
C HIS A 237 18.12 -23.02 27.92
N GLY A 238 17.25 -23.90 27.40
CA GLY A 238 17.36 -25.35 27.58
C GLY A 238 18.49 -26.00 26.75
N GLY A 239 18.66 -27.33 26.88
CA GLY A 239 19.69 -28.14 26.17
C GLY A 239 19.56 -28.17 24.64
N ARG A 240 19.59 -29.35 23.99
CA ARG A 240 19.45 -29.46 22.51
C ARG A 240 18.21 -28.70 22.02
N ARG A 241 18.42 -27.70 21.15
CA ARG A 241 17.37 -26.84 20.58
C ARG A 241 16.90 -27.38 19.22
N ARG A 242 15.59 -27.43 19.02
CA ARG A 242 14.92 -27.81 17.78
C ARG A 242 14.05 -26.65 17.28
N LEU A 243 13.63 -26.72 16.02
CA LEU A 243 12.79 -25.67 15.41
C LEU A 243 11.44 -25.56 16.13
N GLY A 244 10.89 -26.68 16.59
CA GLY A 244 9.71 -26.72 17.45
C GLY A 244 9.89 -25.98 18.79
N ASP A 245 11.11 -25.84 19.32
CA ASP A 245 11.36 -25.06 20.54
C ASP A 245 11.23 -23.56 20.27
N PHE A 246 11.69 -23.10 19.11
CA PHE A 246 11.55 -21.71 18.68
C PHE A 246 10.09 -21.35 18.34
N GLN A 247 9.34 -22.26 17.73
CA GLN A 247 7.89 -22.09 17.53
C GLN A 247 7.16 -21.89 18.87
N ARG A 248 7.45 -22.73 19.88
CA ARG A 248 6.87 -22.58 21.22
C ARG A 248 7.30 -21.29 21.93
N PHE A 249 8.55 -20.87 21.73
CA PHE A 249 9.03 -19.59 22.24
C PHE A 249 8.22 -18.41 21.67
N HIS A 250 8.07 -18.31 20.34
CA HIS A 250 7.32 -17.20 19.72
C HIS A 250 5.85 -17.19 20.14
N HIS A 251 5.19 -18.35 20.20
CA HIS A 251 3.81 -18.44 20.68
C HIS A 251 3.66 -18.03 22.16
N ALA A 252 4.70 -18.24 22.99
CA ALA A 252 4.71 -17.76 24.37
C ALA A 252 4.99 -16.25 24.45
N LEU A 253 5.93 -15.75 23.64
CA LEU A 253 6.31 -14.34 23.57
C LEU A 253 5.12 -13.47 23.12
N ASP A 254 4.42 -13.88 22.07
CA ASP A 254 3.27 -13.12 21.53
C ASP A 254 2.14 -13.03 22.56
N ARG A 255 1.87 -14.12 23.29
CA ARG A 255 0.90 -14.15 24.39
C ARG A 255 1.33 -13.26 25.57
N GLU A 256 2.60 -13.28 25.94
CA GLU A 256 3.13 -12.49 27.06
C GLU A 256 3.15 -10.99 26.74
N LYS A 257 3.39 -10.61 25.48
CA LYS A 257 3.48 -9.22 25.03
C LYS A 257 2.18 -8.66 24.44
N GLY A 258 1.15 -9.49 24.28
CA GLY A 258 -0.11 -9.08 23.68
C GLY A 258 0.02 -8.75 22.19
N PHE A 259 0.97 -9.39 21.49
CA PHE A 259 1.10 -9.22 20.04
C PHE A 259 -0.05 -9.93 19.33
N GLY A 260 -0.67 -9.23 18.38
CA GLY A 260 -1.86 -9.70 17.67
C GLY A 260 -1.58 -10.91 16.77
N ALA A 261 -2.56 -11.81 16.68
CA ALA A 261 -2.52 -13.00 15.83
C ALA A 261 -2.76 -12.73 14.33
N ASP A 262 -2.52 -11.49 13.89
CA ASP A 262 -2.83 -11.06 12.53
C ASP A 262 -1.82 -11.68 11.54
N LEU A 263 -2.32 -12.57 10.69
CA LEU A 263 -1.50 -13.28 9.72
C LEU A 263 -0.93 -12.33 8.65
N ALA A 264 -1.67 -11.30 8.27
CA ALA A 264 -1.21 -10.31 7.29
C ALA A 264 -0.10 -9.43 7.87
N LEU A 265 -0.19 -9.06 9.15
CA LEU A 265 0.86 -8.32 9.84
C LEU A 265 2.16 -9.13 9.96
N ASN A 266 2.07 -10.41 10.29
CA ASN A 266 3.25 -11.27 10.36
C ASN A 266 3.85 -11.56 8.97
N LEU A 267 3.03 -11.57 7.91
CA LEU A 267 3.50 -11.70 6.52
C LEU A 267 4.18 -10.41 6.02
N ALA A 268 3.68 -9.24 6.42
CA ALA A 268 4.31 -7.96 6.14
C ALA A 268 5.68 -7.87 6.81
N GLY A 269 5.76 -8.20 8.11
CA GLY A 269 7.04 -8.27 8.82
C GLY A 269 8.02 -9.23 8.14
N LEU A 270 7.59 -10.44 7.76
CA LEU A 270 8.45 -11.36 6.99
C LEU A 270 8.99 -10.73 5.70
N THR A 271 8.18 -9.95 4.99
CA THR A 271 8.57 -9.33 3.72
C THR A 271 9.57 -8.19 3.93
N GLU A 272 9.41 -7.42 5.01
CA GLU A 272 10.33 -6.37 5.44
C GLU A 272 11.71 -6.94 5.77
N GLU A 273 11.78 -7.96 6.63
CA GLU A 273 13.06 -8.58 7.02
C GLU A 273 13.78 -9.25 5.83
N VAL A 274 13.03 -9.85 4.89
CA VAL A 274 13.60 -10.38 3.64
C VAL A 274 14.17 -9.24 2.77
N GLY A 275 13.55 -8.06 2.82
CA GLY A 275 14.05 -6.84 2.19
C GLY A 275 15.37 -6.38 2.78
N GLU A 276 15.51 -6.39 4.11
CA GLU A 276 16.75 -6.00 4.79
C GLU A 276 17.90 -7.00 4.53
N VAL A 277 17.62 -8.31 4.52
CA VAL A 277 18.60 -9.32 4.03
C VAL A 277 19.04 -9.01 2.59
N SER A 278 18.10 -8.68 1.71
CA SER A 278 18.37 -8.37 0.30
C SER A 278 19.22 -7.10 0.15
N ARG A 279 18.95 -6.09 0.97
CA ARG A 279 19.73 -4.86 1.04
C ARG A 279 21.17 -5.14 1.48
N GLU A 280 21.36 -5.90 2.55
CA GLU A 280 22.69 -6.23 3.06
C GLU A 280 23.52 -7.01 2.03
N LEU A 281 22.91 -7.97 1.34
CA LEU A 281 23.56 -8.70 0.25
C LEU A 281 23.91 -7.82 -0.94
N LYS A 282 23.03 -6.88 -1.31
CA LYS A 282 23.30 -5.90 -2.38
C LYS A 282 24.48 -5.00 -2.01
N LEU A 283 24.53 -4.50 -0.77
CA LEU A 283 25.64 -3.70 -0.27
C LEU A 283 26.94 -4.50 -0.23
N ALA A 284 26.87 -5.77 0.18
CA ALA A 284 28.01 -6.68 0.14
C ALA A 284 28.55 -6.85 -1.30
N TRP A 285 27.65 -7.01 -2.27
CA TRP A 285 28.03 -7.17 -3.67
C TRP A 285 28.71 -5.92 -4.25
N ILE A 286 28.14 -4.73 -3.99
CA ILE A 286 28.74 -3.45 -4.42
C ILE A 286 30.14 -3.28 -3.82
N GLN A 287 30.28 -3.58 -2.53
CA GLN A 287 31.56 -3.44 -1.82
C GLN A 287 32.59 -4.48 -2.31
N ALA A 288 32.16 -5.71 -2.62
CA ALA A 288 33.03 -6.74 -3.17
C ALA A 288 33.53 -6.37 -4.58
N ALA A 289 32.67 -5.78 -5.42
CA ALA A 289 33.05 -5.29 -6.74
C ALA A 289 34.14 -4.20 -6.66
N GLN A 290 34.07 -3.32 -5.67
CA GLN A 290 35.08 -2.27 -5.42
C GLN A 290 36.41 -2.82 -4.87
N GLN A 291 36.39 -4.02 -4.26
CA GLN A 291 37.57 -4.67 -3.67
C GLN A 291 38.18 -5.74 -4.58
N MET A 292 37.60 -5.96 -5.76
CA MET A 292 37.97 -7.05 -6.67
C MET A 292 39.45 -7.02 -7.07
N GLU A 293 40.00 -5.84 -7.41
CA GLU A 293 41.41 -5.69 -7.78
C GLU A 293 42.38 -6.03 -6.63
N ARG A 294 41.99 -5.74 -5.38
CA ARG A 294 42.81 -6.03 -4.19
C ARG A 294 42.71 -7.49 -3.76
N ALA A 295 41.55 -8.11 -3.94
CA ALA A 295 41.30 -9.51 -3.57
C ALA A 295 41.67 -10.51 -4.68
N GLY A 296 42.00 -10.03 -5.88
CA GLY A 296 42.38 -10.83 -7.04
C GLY A 296 41.21 -11.38 -7.86
N ASN A 297 40.06 -11.66 -7.23
CA ASN A 297 38.82 -12.00 -7.93
C ASN A 297 37.57 -11.66 -7.09
N LEU A 298 36.40 -11.67 -7.74
CA LEU A 298 35.13 -11.30 -7.11
C LEU A 298 34.72 -12.27 -5.99
N ALA A 299 35.00 -13.57 -6.12
CA ALA A 299 34.64 -14.55 -5.11
C ALA A 299 35.41 -14.33 -3.80
N ALA A 300 36.71 -14.10 -3.88
CA ALA A 300 37.57 -13.79 -2.73
C ALA A 300 37.19 -12.44 -2.09
N ALA A 301 36.83 -11.44 -2.90
CA ALA A 301 36.32 -10.18 -2.39
C ALA A 301 34.97 -10.36 -1.66
N MET A 302 34.09 -11.18 -2.23
CA MET A 302 32.78 -11.50 -1.63
C MET A 302 32.93 -12.19 -0.28
N ASP A 303 33.80 -13.20 -0.19
CA ASP A 303 34.06 -13.92 1.07
C ASP A 303 34.56 -12.98 2.18
N GLN A 304 35.48 -12.06 1.85
CA GLN A 304 35.99 -11.08 2.80
C GLN A 304 34.92 -10.09 3.26
N VAL A 305 34.11 -9.56 2.33
CA VAL A 305 33.04 -8.61 2.65
C VAL A 305 31.93 -9.27 3.47
N LEU A 306 31.52 -10.48 3.10
CA LEU A 306 30.51 -11.25 3.84
C LEU A 306 31.00 -11.63 5.24
N ALA A 307 32.30 -11.90 5.43
CA ALA A 307 32.86 -12.11 6.76
C ALA A 307 32.69 -10.88 7.66
N GLY A 308 32.86 -9.67 7.11
CA GLY A 308 32.65 -8.41 7.84
C GLY A 308 31.19 -8.07 8.13
N ARG A 309 30.25 -8.59 7.31
CA ARG A 309 28.79 -8.36 7.46
C ARG A 309 28.05 -9.49 8.17
N ARG A 310 28.76 -10.54 8.60
CA ARG A 310 28.16 -11.75 9.18
C ARG A 310 27.24 -11.46 10.37
N ALA A 311 27.58 -10.47 11.20
CA ALA A 311 26.75 -10.12 12.36
C ALA A 311 25.40 -9.52 11.95
N SER A 312 25.41 -8.51 11.06
CA SER A 312 24.18 -7.89 10.54
C SER A 312 23.34 -8.90 9.77
N LEU A 313 23.94 -9.68 8.87
CA LEU A 313 23.22 -10.73 8.16
C LEU A 313 22.60 -11.77 9.11
N ALA A 314 23.26 -12.10 10.23
CA ALA A 314 22.72 -13.03 11.21
C ALA A 314 21.51 -12.46 11.97
N GLU A 315 21.48 -11.15 12.20
CA GLU A 315 20.35 -10.44 12.83
C GLU A 315 19.14 -10.47 11.89
N GLU A 316 19.29 -9.97 10.65
CA GLU A 316 18.20 -9.94 9.67
C GLU A 316 17.66 -11.35 9.36
N MET A 317 18.55 -12.35 9.24
CA MET A 317 18.13 -13.75 9.04
C MET A 317 17.39 -14.33 10.25
N ALA A 318 17.72 -13.88 11.47
CA ALA A 318 17.00 -14.29 12.67
C ALA A 318 15.60 -13.68 12.71
N ASP A 319 15.43 -12.44 12.26
CA ASP A 319 14.13 -11.77 12.20
C ASP A 319 13.24 -12.37 11.09
N VAL A 320 13.80 -12.71 9.93
CA VAL A 320 13.11 -13.52 8.90
C VAL A 320 12.60 -14.84 9.51
N LEU A 321 13.47 -15.54 10.26
CA LEU A 321 13.09 -16.80 10.90
C LEU A 321 11.98 -16.58 11.94
N ALA A 322 12.04 -15.50 12.72
CA ALA A 322 11.02 -15.15 13.72
C ALA A 322 9.64 -15.01 13.08
N TYR A 323 9.51 -14.22 12.01
CA TYR A 323 8.21 -14.06 11.35
C TYR A 323 7.72 -15.33 10.65
N LEU A 324 8.61 -16.13 10.08
CA LEU A 324 8.26 -17.44 9.52
C LEU A 324 7.70 -18.38 10.60
N LEU A 325 8.30 -18.40 11.79
CA LEU A 325 7.83 -19.17 12.93
C LEU A 325 6.46 -18.68 13.43
N LYS A 326 6.23 -17.36 13.45
CA LYS A 326 4.92 -16.77 13.80
C LYS A 326 3.85 -17.16 12.80
N LEU A 327 4.11 -17.06 11.50
CA LEU A 327 3.19 -17.50 10.46
C LEU A 327 2.85 -19.00 10.59
N ALA A 328 3.86 -19.83 10.82
CA ALA A 328 3.65 -21.26 11.04
C ALA A 328 2.75 -21.52 12.26
N ASN A 329 2.97 -20.80 13.37
CA ASN A 329 2.14 -20.91 14.56
C ASN A 329 0.68 -20.49 14.30
N TYR A 330 0.45 -19.35 13.65
CA TYR A 330 -0.91 -18.84 13.40
C TYR A 330 -1.67 -19.61 12.31
N THR A 331 -0.96 -20.38 11.48
CA THR A 331 -1.56 -21.30 10.49
C THR A 331 -1.66 -22.74 10.98
N GLY A 332 -1.19 -23.03 12.20
CA GLY A 332 -1.21 -24.39 12.77
C GLY A 332 -0.21 -25.36 12.12
N VAL A 333 0.82 -24.83 11.45
CA VAL A 333 1.85 -25.62 10.77
C VAL A 333 2.97 -25.97 11.75
N ASP A 334 3.23 -27.26 11.94
CA ASP A 334 4.49 -27.77 12.51
C ASP A 334 5.58 -27.63 11.44
N LEU A 335 6.40 -26.59 11.56
CA LEU A 335 7.37 -26.22 10.54
C LEU A 335 8.50 -27.24 10.44
N GLU A 336 8.89 -27.86 11.56
CA GLU A 336 9.94 -28.88 11.59
C GLU A 336 9.50 -30.14 10.87
N ALA A 337 8.31 -30.65 11.20
CA ALA A 337 7.73 -31.82 10.54
C ALA A 337 7.51 -31.57 9.04
N ALA A 338 6.91 -30.42 8.68
CA ALA A 338 6.64 -30.06 7.29
C ALA A 338 7.94 -29.95 6.46
N TYR A 339 9.00 -29.38 7.04
CA TYR A 339 10.30 -29.29 6.38
C TYR A 339 10.93 -30.66 6.16
N VAL A 340 10.97 -31.52 7.18
CA VAL A 340 11.53 -32.87 7.10
C VAL A 340 10.79 -33.70 6.04
N GLU A 341 9.46 -33.66 6.03
CA GLU A 341 8.66 -34.36 5.03
C GLU A 341 8.93 -33.86 3.61
N LYS A 342 8.97 -32.53 3.41
CA LYS A 342 9.25 -31.92 2.10
C LYS A 342 10.65 -32.27 1.60
N MET A 343 11.67 -32.19 2.46
CA MET A 343 13.04 -32.52 2.08
C MET A 343 13.23 -34.01 1.81
N GLY A 344 12.55 -34.89 2.58
CA GLY A 344 12.52 -36.32 2.31
C GLY A 344 11.95 -36.64 0.92
N ARG A 345 10.88 -35.95 0.51
CA ARG A 345 10.34 -36.05 -0.85
C ARG A 345 11.31 -35.50 -1.91
N ASN A 346 11.96 -34.37 -1.65
CA ASN A 346 12.92 -33.77 -2.59
C ASN A 346 14.16 -34.64 -2.80
N TRP A 347 14.63 -35.32 -1.76
CA TRP A 347 15.77 -36.24 -1.84
C TRP A 347 15.54 -37.38 -2.82
N GLN A 348 14.29 -37.81 -2.99
CA GLN A 348 13.90 -38.88 -3.91
C GLN A 348 13.71 -38.39 -5.36
N ARG A 349 13.78 -37.08 -5.62
CA ARG A 349 13.58 -36.51 -6.96
C ARG A 349 14.88 -36.49 -7.75
N THR A 350 14.80 -36.87 -9.03
CA THR A 350 15.88 -36.70 -10.01
C THR A 350 15.68 -35.38 -10.75
N TRP A 351 16.67 -34.49 -10.68
CA TRP A 351 16.61 -33.18 -11.33
C TRP A 351 17.33 -33.22 -12.68
N ALA A 352 16.64 -32.92 -13.78
CA ALA A 352 17.28 -32.74 -15.08
C ALA A 352 18.03 -31.39 -15.09
N ARG A 353 19.32 -31.38 -15.48
CA ARG A 353 20.12 -30.15 -15.61
C ARG A 353 19.61 -29.35 -16.82
N ALA A 354 18.79 -28.33 -16.59
CA ALA A 354 18.42 -27.38 -17.62
C ALA A 354 19.43 -26.22 -17.67
N GLY A 355 20.22 -26.18 -18.76
CA GLY A 355 20.64 -24.94 -19.44
C GLY A 355 21.70 -24.03 -18.80
N LEU A 356 22.94 -24.50 -18.63
CA LEU A 356 24.09 -23.60 -18.40
C LEU A 356 25.13 -23.58 -19.55
N ASP A 357 24.89 -24.26 -20.68
CA ASP A 357 25.85 -24.31 -21.81
C ASP A 357 25.15 -24.17 -23.18
N GLN A 358 24.64 -22.98 -23.54
CA GLN A 358 24.44 -22.64 -24.95
C GLN A 358 25.01 -21.23 -25.25
N PRO A 359 25.90 -21.08 -26.25
CA PRO A 359 26.45 -19.79 -26.63
C PRO A 359 25.40 -18.94 -27.35
N ALA A 360 25.46 -17.63 -27.15
CA ALA A 360 24.58 -16.65 -27.77
C ALA A 360 24.70 -16.72 -29.31
N GLU A 361 23.62 -17.10 -29.99
CA GLU A 361 23.48 -16.86 -31.42
C GLU A 361 22.99 -15.42 -31.65
N GLU A 362 23.78 -14.70 -32.45
CA GLU A 362 23.44 -13.39 -33.02
C GLU A 362 22.18 -13.51 -33.88
N ILE A 363 21.22 -12.61 -33.67
CA ILE A 363 20.02 -12.52 -34.51
C ILE A 363 20.14 -11.21 -35.34
N PRO A 364 19.90 -11.27 -36.67
CA PRO A 364 20.05 -10.15 -37.61
C PRO A 364 19.03 -9.01 -37.43
#